data_AF-A0A914P1R8-F1
#
_entry.id   AF-A0A914P1R8-F1
#
_cell.length_a   1.000
_cell.length_b   1.000
_cell.length_c   1.000
_cell.angle_alpha   90.00
_cell.angle_beta   90.00
_cell.angle_gamma   90.00
#
_symmetry.space_group_name_H-M   'P 1'
#
loop_
_entity.id
_entity.type
_entity.pdbx_description
1 polymer ?
#
loop_
_entity_poly.entity_id
_entity_poly.type
_entity_poly.pdbx_seq_one_letter_code
_entity_poly.pdbx_strand_id
1 'polypeptide(L)' 'MTDSDVDVLNISDSDNEPVPSKPKKCRRSYSLKLKLDAIEFSKYNSIHSASRKFGVLRGSLQNWIKQEKELSTL' A
#
# COMPACT_ATOMS: atom_id res chain seq x y z
N MET A 1 44.08 35.15 -27.50
CA MET A 1 43.30 35.54 -26.31
C MET A 1 41.85 35.66 -26.74
N THR A 2 40.93 35.24 -25.87
CA THR A 2 39.45 35.15 -25.92
C THR A 2 38.89 33.94 -26.66
N ASP A 3 38.67 32.82 -25.95
CA ASP A 3 37.51 32.46 -25.10
C ASP A 3 36.31 31.99 -25.93
N SER A 4 35.97 30.74 -25.68
CA SER A 4 34.90 29.96 -26.28
C SER A 4 33.55 30.38 -25.69
N ASP A 5 32.70 31.00 -26.50
CA ASP A 5 31.30 31.24 -26.14
C ASP A 5 30.52 29.92 -26.20
N VAL A 6 30.36 29.31 -25.03
CA VAL A 6 29.37 28.25 -24.80
C VAL A 6 28.04 28.94 -24.47
N ASP A 7 27.05 28.82 -25.36
CA ASP A 7 25.70 29.25 -25.06
C ASP A 7 25.13 28.37 -23.95
N VAL A 8 25.20 28.88 -22.72
CA VAL A 8 24.54 28.33 -21.54
C VAL A 8 23.04 28.39 -21.81
N LEU A 9 22.48 27.27 -22.24
CA LEU A 9 21.04 27.07 -22.29
C LEU A 9 20.49 27.29 -20.89
N ASN A 10 19.85 28.45 -20.75
CA ASN A 10 19.00 28.89 -19.66
C ASN A 10 18.26 27.68 -19.04
N ILE A 11 18.74 27.22 -17.89
CA ILE A 11 17.99 26.32 -17.02
C ILE A 11 16.83 27.19 -16.51
N SER A 12 15.74 27.21 -17.26
CA SER A 12 14.49 27.74 -16.75
C SER A 12 14.15 26.92 -15.51
N ASP A 13 14.34 27.53 -14.33
CA ASP A 13 13.72 27.15 -13.07
C ASP A 13 12.21 27.19 -13.31
N SER A 14 11.71 26.08 -13.85
CA SER A 14 10.30 25.86 -14.12
C SER A 14 9.65 25.56 -12.78
N ASP A 15 9.24 26.65 -12.13
CA ASP A 15 8.12 26.77 -11.21
C ASP A 15 7.72 25.44 -10.56
N ASN A 16 8.37 25.12 -9.43
CA ASN A 16 8.01 23.99 -8.58
C ASN A 16 6.74 24.38 -7.80
N GLU A 17 5.65 24.60 -8.53
CA GLU A 17 4.31 24.66 -7.98
C GLU A 17 4.08 23.36 -7.20
N PRO A 18 3.71 23.42 -5.92
CA PRO A 18 3.49 22.23 -5.11
C PRO A 18 2.27 21.50 -5.68
N VAL A 19 2.54 20.53 -6.55
CA VAL A 19 1.52 19.62 -7.08
C VAL A 19 0.73 19.10 -5.88
N PRO A 20 -0.60 19.30 -5.79
CA PRO A 20 -1.38 18.85 -4.65
C PRO A 20 -1.24 17.35 -4.55
N SER A 21 -0.36 16.90 -3.64
CA SER A 21 -0.07 15.49 -3.48
C SER A 21 -1.35 14.85 -2.97
N LYS A 22 -1.97 14.01 -3.81
CA LYS A 22 -3.15 13.20 -3.47
C LYS A 22 -3.04 12.71 -2.02
N PRO A 23 -4.09 12.87 -1.19
CA PRO A 23 -4.01 12.51 0.22
C PRO A 23 -3.56 11.05 0.33
N LYS A 24 -2.45 10.83 1.04
CA LYS A 24 -1.91 9.49 1.27
C LYS A 24 -3.00 8.70 1.98
N LYS A 25 -3.58 7.70 1.32
CA LYS A 25 -4.59 6.82 1.94
C LYS A 25 -4.00 6.26 3.23
N CYS A 26 -4.60 6.63 4.37
CA CYS A 26 -4.23 6.05 5.66
C CYS A 26 -4.32 4.53 5.55
N ARG A 27 -3.25 3.82 5.95
CA ARG A 27 -3.22 2.37 5.93
C ARG A 27 -4.26 1.86 6.92
N ARG A 28 -5.20 1.02 6.46
CA ARG A 28 -6.19 0.39 7.35
C ARG A 28 -5.45 -0.50 8.35
N SER A 29 -5.63 -0.23 9.63
CA SER A 29 -5.24 -1.13 10.72
C SER A 29 -6.37 -2.13 10.98
N TYR A 30 -6.05 -3.42 10.99
CA TYR A 30 -7.00 -4.49 11.31
C TYR A 30 -6.64 -5.09 12.67
N SER A 31 -7.64 -5.29 13.53
CA SER A 31 -7.46 -5.97 14.81
C SER A 31 -7.05 -7.44 14.61
N LEU A 32 -6.32 -8.01 15.56
CA LEU A 32 -5.90 -9.42 15.51
C LEU A 32 -7.10 -10.36 15.40
N LYS A 33 -8.15 -10.11 16.20
CA LYS A 33 -9.41 -10.86 16.15
C LYS A 33 -10.01 -10.89 14.74
N LEU A 34 -10.11 -9.73 14.08
CA LEU A 34 -10.65 -9.67 12.72
C LEU A 34 -9.79 -10.47 11.73
N LYS A 35 -8.46 -10.40 11.85
CA LYS A 35 -7.56 -11.19 10.99
C LYS A 35 -7.80 -12.68 11.18
N LEU A 36 -7.89 -13.15 12.43
CA LEU A 36 -8.11 -14.56 12.76
C LEU A 36 -9.50 -15.03 12.28
N ASP A 37 -10.57 -14.28 12.55
CA ASP A 37 -11.93 -14.60 12.09
C ASP A 37 -11.99 -14.69 10.56
N ALA A 38 -11.29 -13.79 9.86
CA ALA A 38 -11.24 -13.78 8.40
C ALA A 38 -10.44 -14.97 7.82
N ILE A 39 -9.34 -15.36 8.48
CA ILE A 39 -8.56 -16.56 8.12
C ILE A 39 -9.41 -17.81 8.33
N GLU A 40 -10.02 -17.97 9.51
CA GLU A 40 -10.87 -19.12 9.85
C GLU A 40 -12.02 -19.25 8.86
N PHE A 41 -12.74 -18.16 8.59
CA PHE A 41 -13.82 -18.15 7.61
C PHE A 41 -13.35 -18.55 6.21
N SER A 42 -12.13 -18.15 5.82
CA SER A 42 -11.53 -18.49 4.53
C SER A 42 -11.07 -19.95 4.41
N LYS A 43 -10.98 -20.71 5.51
CA LYS A 43 -10.72 -22.16 5.45
C LYS A 43 -11.94 -22.94 5.00
N TYR A 44 -13.12 -22.51 5.44
CA TYR A 44 -14.41 -23.15 5.10
C TYR A 44 -15.05 -22.56 3.83
N ASN A 45 -14.63 -21.36 3.42
CA ASN A 45 -15.17 -20.63 2.27
C ASN A 45 -14.03 -20.22 1.32
N SER A 46 -14.33 -19.37 0.34
CA SER A 46 -13.30 -18.78 -0.51
C SER A 46 -12.70 -17.50 0.09
N ILE A 47 -11.45 -17.19 -0.26
CA ILE A 47 -10.80 -15.89 0.02
C ILE A 47 -11.64 -14.71 -0.53
N HIS A 48 -12.33 -14.91 -1.66
CA HIS A 48 -13.19 -13.88 -2.23
C HIS A 48 -14.40 -13.60 -1.32
N SER A 49 -15.06 -14.65 -0.84
CA SER A 49 -16.19 -14.56 0.10
C SER A 49 -15.75 -13.90 1.42
N ALA A 50 -14.60 -14.28 1.96
CA ALA A 50 -14.02 -13.67 3.16
C ALA A 50 -13.71 -12.18 2.97
N SER A 51 -13.10 -11.81 1.83
CA SER A 51 -12.82 -10.41 1.49
C SER A 51 -14.09 -9.55 1.47
N ARG A 52 -15.18 -10.06 0.87
CA ARG A 52 -16.48 -9.37 0.85
C ARG A 52 -17.10 -9.27 2.24
N LYS A 53 -17.05 -10.34 3.04
CA LYS A 53 -17.67 -10.42 4.37
C LYS A 53 -16.99 -9.50 5.39
N PHE A 54 -15.66 -9.47 5.40
CA PHE A 54 -14.88 -8.71 6.38
C PHE A 54 -14.40 -7.34 5.87
N GLY A 55 -14.67 -6.99 4.61
CA GLY A 55 -14.22 -5.73 4.01
C GLY A 55 -12.69 -5.63 3.84
N VAL A 56 -12.01 -6.77 3.79
CA VAL A 56 -10.55 -6.86 3.72
C VAL A 56 -10.10 -7.09 2.28
N LEU A 57 -8.96 -6.53 1.88
CA LEU A 57 -8.37 -6.83 0.57
C LEU A 57 -7.90 -8.29 0.49
N ARG A 58 -8.19 -8.97 -0.62
CA ARG A 58 -7.77 -10.37 -0.86
C ARG A 58 -6.27 -10.59 -0.64
N GLY A 59 -5.43 -9.65 -1.09
CA GLY A 59 -3.98 -9.72 -0.89
C GLY A 59 -3.57 -9.62 0.58
N SER A 60 -4.25 -8.79 1.38
CA SER A 60 -4.03 -8.74 2.83
C SER A 60 -4.39 -10.07 3.49
N LEU A 61 -5.53 -10.65 3.10
CA LEU A 61 -5.97 -11.94 3.62
C LEU A 61 -4.98 -13.07 3.27
N GLN A 62 -4.50 -13.12 2.03
CA GLN A 62 -3.47 -14.08 1.60
C GLN A 62 -2.18 -13.95 2.42
N ASN A 63 -1.74 -12.73 2.69
CA ASN A 63 -0.56 -12.50 3.53
C ASN A 63 -0.80 -12.98 4.96
N TRP A 64 -1.99 -12.74 5.54
CA TRP A 64 -2.30 -13.20 6.88
C TRP A 64 -2.42 -14.73 6.98
N ILE A 65 -2.94 -15.40 5.95
CA ILE A 65 -2.96 -16.87 5.89
C ILE A 65 -1.52 -17.42 5.90
N LYS A 66 -0.59 -16.79 5.17
CA LYS A 66 0.84 -17.18 5.21
C LYS A 66 1.44 -16.96 6.61
N GLN A 67 1.02 -15.90 7.29
CA GLN A 67 1.46 -15.53 8.64
C GLN A 67 0.60 -16.15 9.74
N GLU A 68 -0.30 -17.08 9.44
CA GLU A 68 -1.30 -17.58 10.39
C GLU A 68 -0.64 -18.15 11.66
N LYS A 69 0.47 -18.90 11.49
CA LYS A 69 1.24 -19.47 12.59
C LYS A 69 1.80 -18.41 13.55
N GLU A 70 2.21 -17.25 13.03
CA GLU A 70 2.74 -16.13 13.82
C GLU A 70 1.61 -15.35 14.51
N LEU A 71 0.45 -15.25 13.84
CA LEU A 71 -0.73 -14.59 14.38
C LEU A 71 -1.42 -15.40 15.48
N SER A 72 -1.34 -16.74 15.45
CA SER A 72 -1.93 -17.61 16.47
C SER A 72 -1.09 -17.74 17.75
N THR A 73 0.17 -17.30 17.71
CA THR A 73 1.11 -17.39 18.84
C THR A 73 1.18 -16.11 19.68
N LEU A 74 0.45 -15.05 19.31
CA LEU A 74 0.36 -13.76 20.02
C LEU A 74 -0.92 -13.67 20.84
#